data_AF-L0B2B1-F1
#
_entry.id   AF-L0B2B1-F1
#
_cell.length_a   1.000
_cell.length_b   1.000
_cell.length_c   1.000
_cell.angle_alpha   90.00
_cell.angle_beta   90.00
_cell.angle_gamma   90.00
#
_symmetry.space_group_name_H-M   'P 1'
#
loop_
_entity.id
_entity.type
_entity.pdbx_description
1 polymer ?
#
loop_
_entity_poly.entity_id
_entity_poly.type
_entity_poly.pdbx_seq_one_letter_code
_entity_poly.pdbx_strand_id
1 'polypeptide(L)'
;MTDDSMQSTELNAALNLLILSMLNEQVKKVCFNKCFSNKFDDKLGKTEQICIAKCMDRMYEAHTILSQAAAESAKNITNAL
;
A
#
# COMPACT_ATOMS: atom_id res chain seq x y z
N MET A 1 -17.75 -13.80 -30.90
CA MET A 1 -16.86 -12.70 -30.47
C MET A 1 -16.91 -12.69 -28.96
N THR A 2 -16.06 -13.51 -28.34
CA THR A 2 -16.14 -13.90 -26.93
C THR A 2 -15.13 -13.14 -26.08
N ASP A 3 -15.64 -12.30 -25.19
CA ASP A 3 -15.45 -12.43 -23.74
C ASP A 3 -14.06 -12.26 -23.08
N ASP A 4 -13.04 -11.76 -23.78
CA ASP A 4 -11.70 -11.53 -23.18
C ASP A 4 -11.58 -10.19 -22.40
N SER A 5 -12.34 -9.16 -22.80
CA SER A 5 -12.25 -7.82 -22.18
C SER A 5 -12.98 -7.71 -20.83
N MET A 6 -14.02 -8.53 -20.62
CA MET A 6 -14.81 -8.50 -19.38
C MET A 6 -14.09 -9.23 -18.25
N GLN A 7 -13.48 -10.40 -18.53
CA GLN A 7 -12.65 -11.15 -17.58
C GLN A 7 -11.42 -10.38 -17.11
N SER A 8 -10.73 -9.67 -18.02
CA SER A 8 -9.57 -8.87 -17.65
C SER A 8 -9.92 -7.72 -16.70
N THR A 9 -11.11 -7.14 -16.84
CA THR A 9 -11.57 -6.05 -15.95
C THR A 9 -11.89 -6.56 -14.54
N GLU A 10 -12.60 -7.69 -14.43
CA GLU A 10 -12.90 -8.34 -13.14
C GLU A 10 -11.63 -8.86 -12.45
N LEU A 11 -10.70 -9.44 -13.22
CA LEU A 11 -9.41 -9.90 -12.70
C LEU A 11 -8.56 -8.74 -12.18
N ASN A 12 -8.52 -7.61 -12.89
CA ASN A 12 -7.83 -6.40 -12.44
C ASN A 12 -8.46 -5.84 -11.16
N ALA A 13 -9.80 -5.86 -11.05
CA ALA A 13 -10.49 -5.43 -9.83
C ALA A 13 -10.14 -6.33 -8.62
N ALA A 14 -10.13 -7.66 -8.82
CA ALA A 14 -9.73 -8.61 -7.78
C ALA A 14 -8.27 -8.43 -7.35
N LEU A 15 -7.37 -8.21 -8.31
CA LEU A 15 -5.96 -7.94 -8.05
C LEU A 15 -5.77 -6.64 -7.25
N ASN A 16 -6.48 -5.58 -7.63
CA ASN A 16 -6.45 -4.30 -6.92
C ASN A 16 -6.93 -4.44 -5.47
N LEU A 17 -8.00 -5.21 -5.23
CA LEU A 17 -8.47 -5.51 -3.87
C LEU A 17 -7.43 -6.28 -3.05
N LEU A 18 -6.74 -7.22 -3.67
CA LEU A 18 -5.71 -8.03 -3.01
C LEU A 18 -4.49 -7.17 -2.64
N ILE A 19 -4.05 -6.28 -3.53
CA ILE A 19 -2.99 -5.31 -3.28
C ILE A 19 -3.38 -4.37 -2.12
N LEU A 20 -4.61 -3.85 -2.12
CA LEU A 20 -5.14 -3.01 -1.03
C LEU A 20 -5.16 -3.75 0.31
N SER A 21 -5.54 -5.03 0.32
CA SER A 21 -5.51 -5.87 1.53
C SER A 21 -4.09 -6.03 2.07
N MET A 22 -3.13 -6.35 1.21
CA MET A 22 -1.72 -6.49 1.59
C MET A 22 -1.13 -5.18 2.10
N LEU A 23 -1.46 -4.06 1.46
CA LEU A 23 -1.09 -2.72 1.92
C LEU A 23 -1.67 -2.44 3.30
N ASN A 24 -2.94 -2.79 3.55
CA ASN A 24 -3.55 -2.62 4.86
C ASN A 24 -2.88 -3.45 5.94
N GLU A 25 -2.48 -4.70 5.66
CA GLU A 25 -1.74 -5.52 6.63
C GLU A 25 -0.35 -4.95 6.94
N GLN A 26 0.37 -4.49 5.92
CA GLN A 26 1.68 -3.84 6.09
C GLN A 26 1.55 -2.53 6.87
N VAL A 27 0.60 -1.67 6.50
CA VAL A 27 0.30 -0.42 7.20
C VAL A 27 -0.06 -0.71 8.65
N LYS A 28 -0.93 -1.71 8.91
CA LYS A 28 -1.23 -2.14 10.27
C LYS A 28 0.05 -2.54 10.98
N LYS A 29 0.88 -3.43 10.43
CA LYS A 29 2.10 -3.90 11.11
C LYS A 29 3.10 -2.76 11.40
N VAL A 30 3.37 -1.91 10.42
CA VAL A 30 4.37 -0.85 10.53
C VAL A 30 3.85 0.32 11.38
N CYS A 31 2.67 0.82 11.06
CA CYS A 31 2.13 2.01 11.73
C CYS A 31 1.60 1.70 13.12
N PHE A 32 1.02 0.52 13.35
CA PHE A 32 0.54 0.16 14.68
C PHE A 32 1.71 0.06 15.67
N ASN A 33 2.75 -0.70 15.31
CA ASN A 33 3.93 -0.87 16.18
C ASN A 33 4.70 0.44 16.41
N LYS A 34 4.60 1.39 15.47
CA LYS A 34 5.28 2.69 15.57
C LYS A 34 4.48 3.70 16.39
N CYS A 35 3.16 3.70 16.24
CA CYS A 35 2.29 4.73 16.81
C CYS A 35 1.68 4.34 18.15
N PHE A 36 1.53 3.05 18.41
CA PHE A 36 1.05 2.56 19.68
C PHE A 36 2.17 1.86 20.44
N SER A 37 2.25 2.20 21.73
CA SER A 37 3.08 1.48 22.67
C SER A 37 2.32 0.27 23.22
N ASN A 38 2.94 -0.52 24.10
CA ASN A 38 2.27 -1.65 24.77
C ASN A 38 1.08 -1.24 25.67
N LYS A 39 0.74 0.06 25.76
CA LYS A 39 -0.41 0.56 26.49
C LYS A 39 -1.47 1.02 25.50
N PHE A 40 -2.64 0.40 25.60
CA PHE A 40 -3.86 0.78 24.87
C PHE A 40 -4.88 1.23 25.90
N ASP A 41 -5.27 2.50 25.83
CA ASP A 41 -6.46 2.98 26.51
C ASP A 41 -7.70 2.65 25.65
N ASP A 42 -8.89 2.65 26.26
CA ASP A 42 -10.17 2.35 25.59
C ASP A 42 -10.49 3.27 24.40
N LYS A 43 -9.77 4.39 24.26
CA LYS A 43 -9.94 5.36 23.18
C LYS A 43 -8.58 5.77 22.62
N LEU A 44 -8.52 5.91 21.30
CA LEU A 44 -7.37 6.51 20.63
C LEU A 44 -7.18 7.96 21.11
N GLY A 45 -6.05 8.23 21.75
CA GLY A 45 -5.61 9.57 22.09
C GLY A 45 -5.29 10.38 20.84
N LYS A 46 -5.39 11.72 20.95
CA LYS A 46 -5.11 12.64 19.83
C LYS A 46 -3.70 12.43 19.23
N THR A 47 -2.73 12.08 20.06
CA THR A 47 -1.34 11.78 19.64
C THR A 47 -1.28 10.55 18.73
N GLU A 48 -1.98 9.47 19.08
CA GLU A 48 -2.01 8.22 18.31
C GLU A 48 -2.75 8.40 16.99
N GLN A 49 -3.87 9.14 17.02
CA GLN A 49 -4.62 9.51 15.81
C GLN A 49 -3.73 10.26 14.81
N ILE A 50 -3.02 11.30 15.28
CA ILE A 50 -2.10 12.08 14.45
C ILE A 50 -0.93 11.22 13.96
N CYS A 51 -0.41 10.32 14.80
CA CYS A 51 0.68 9.44 14.42
C CYS A 51 0.28 8.48 13.30
N ILE A 52 -0.87 7.79 13.44
CA ILE A 52 -1.37 6.88 12.40
C ILE A 52 -1.54 7.61 11.08
N ALA A 53 -2.22 8.76 11.09
CA ALA A 53 -2.45 9.53 9.87
C ALA A 53 -1.14 9.85 9.15
N LYS A 54 -0.16 10.41 9.89
CA LYS A 54 1.17 10.71 9.35
C LYS A 54 1.94 9.47 8.89
N CYS A 55 1.78 8.34 9.57
CA CYS A 55 2.45 7.10 9.20
C CYS A 55 1.88 6.53 7.90
N MET A 56 0.55 6.53 7.76
CA MET A 56 -0.13 6.09 6.55
C MET A 56 0.27 6.96 5.36
N ASP A 57 0.22 8.29 5.50
CA ASP A 57 0.60 9.22 4.42
C ASP A 57 2.02 8.94 3.90
N ARG A 58 2.99 8.79 4.82
CA ARG A 58 4.39 8.47 4.46
C ARG A 58 4.55 7.10 3.82
N MET A 59 3.77 6.10 4.25
CA MET A 59 3.80 4.75 3.66
C MET A 59 3.32 4.78 2.22
N TYR A 60 2.22 5.48 1.93
CA TYR A 60 1.70 5.61 0.56
C TYR A 60 2.64 6.41 -0.34
N GLU A 61 3.25 7.46 0.19
CA GLU A 61 4.29 8.23 -0.51
C GLU A 61 5.49 7.34 -0.85
N ALA A 62 6.01 6.60 0.12
CA ALA A 62 7.11 5.66 -0.09
C ALA A 62 6.76 4.58 -1.12
N HIS A 63 5.53 4.04 -1.09
CA HIS A 63 5.06 3.06 -2.07
C HIS A 63 5.01 3.67 -3.49
N THR A 64 4.57 4.91 -3.63
CA THR A 64 4.54 5.63 -4.91
C THR A 64 5.95 5.80 -5.47
N ILE A 65 6.89 6.26 -4.65
CA ILE A 65 8.30 6.43 -5.03
C ILE A 65 8.90 5.09 -5.45
N LEU A 66 8.67 4.02 -4.67
CA LEU A 66 9.15 2.68 -4.99
C LEU A 66 8.59 2.18 -6.32
N SER A 67 7.29 2.40 -6.57
CA SER A 67 6.64 1.98 -7.81
C SER A 67 7.21 2.70 -9.03
N GLN A 68 7.49 4.00 -8.92
CA GLN A 68 8.14 4.79 -9.96
C GLN A 68 9.56 4.29 -10.23
N ALA A 69 10.38 4.12 -9.18
CA ALA A 69 11.75 3.62 -9.30
C ALA A 69 11.79 2.20 -9.90
N ALA A 70 10.84 1.33 -9.51
CA ALA A 70 10.72 -0.01 -10.08
C ALA A 70 10.41 0.05 -11.59
N ALA A 71 9.48 0.89 -12.01
CA ALA A 71 9.14 1.08 -13.42
C ALA A 71 10.32 1.64 -14.23
N GLU A 72 11.05 2.61 -13.69
CA GLU A 72 12.27 3.15 -14.32
C GLU A 72 13.35 2.08 -14.46
N SER A 73 13.58 1.28 -13.40
CA SER A 73 14.57 0.20 -13.43
C SER A 73 14.21 -0.88 -14.46
N ALA A 74 12.93 -1.25 -14.56
CA ALA A 74 12.45 -2.21 -15.54
C ALA A 74 12.65 -1.69 -16.98
N LYS A 75 12.35 -0.41 -17.22
CA LYS A 75 12.58 0.23 -18.52
C LYS A 75 14.07 0.24 -18.89
N ASN A 76 14.95 0.49 -17.93
CA ASN A 76 16.39 0.50 -18.15
C ASN A 76 16.93 -0.89 -18.50
N ILE A 77 16.41 -1.95 -17.86
CA ILE A 77 16.78 -3.34 -18.19
C ILE A 77 16.33 -3.70 -19.60
N THR A 78 15.09 -3.35 -19.98
CA THR A 78 14.58 -3.62 -21.34
C THR A 78 15.34 -2.85 -22.42
N ASN A 79 15.83 -1.65 -22.13
CA ASN A 79 16.64 -0.85 -23.06
C ASN A 79 18.13 -1.26 -23.12
N ALA A 80 18.59 -2.09 -22.17
CA ALA A 80 19.96 -2.59 -22.12
C ALA A 80 20.14 -3.96 -22.82
N LEU A 81 19.03 -4.54 -23.32
CA LEU A 81 18.97 -5.74 -24.17
C LEU A 81 18.73 -5.34 -25.62
#